data_AF-A0A9D6WQI0-F1
#
_entry.id   AF-A0A9D6WQI0-F1
#
_cell.length_a   1.000
_cell.length_b   1.000
_cell.length_c   1.000
_cell.angle_alpha   90.00
_cell.angle_beta   90.00
_cell.angle_gamma   90.00
#
_symmetry.space_group_name_H-M   'P 1'
#
loop_
_entity.id
_entity.type
_entity.pdbx_description
1 polymer ?
#
loop_
_entity_poly.entity_id
_entity_poly.type
_entity_poly.pdbx_seq_one_letter_code
_entity_poly.pdbx_strand_id
1 'polypeptide(L)' 'MQKIKSSPSKTSQRSLAYKTFLARESEFRGKYVVIVGTRVFTAKTGAQASRLLTKVRKNFPGKTPLATFWPKEGTLILWQ' A
#
# COMPACT_ATOMS: atom_id res chain seq x y z
N MET A 1 -20.22 -42.03 -8.17
CA MET A 1 -19.26 -40.94 -7.94
C MET A 1 -20.01 -39.61 -7.94
N GLN A 2 -20.20 -38.99 -6.77
CA GLN A 2 -20.91 -37.71 -6.67
C GLN A 2 -19.96 -36.56 -7.00
N LYS A 3 -20.32 -35.73 -7.99
CA LYS A 3 -19.59 -34.50 -8.31
C LYS A 3 -19.83 -33.49 -7.18
N ILE A 4 -18.81 -33.25 -6.37
CA ILE A 4 -18.78 -32.12 -5.44
C ILE A 4 -18.81 -30.86 -6.31
N LYS A 5 -19.98 -30.21 -6.38
CA LYS A 5 -20.08 -28.85 -6.92
C LYS A 5 -19.25 -27.97 -6.00
N SER A 6 -18.10 -27.52 -6.48
CA SER A 6 -17.29 -26.52 -5.79
C SER A 6 -18.17 -25.30 -5.52
N SER A 7 -18.43 -25.06 -4.24
CA SER A 7 -19.03 -23.82 -3.75
C SER A 7 -18.24 -22.64 -4.34
N PRO A 8 -18.88 -21.63 -4.94
CA PRO A 8 -18.16 -20.50 -5.49
C PRO A 8 -17.31 -19.90 -4.38
N SER A 9 -15.99 -19.85 -4.63
CA SER A 9 -15.03 -19.27 -3.70
C SER A 9 -15.57 -17.94 -3.18
N LYS A 10 -15.41 -17.68 -1.89
CA LYS A 10 -15.73 -16.40 -1.23
C LYS A 10 -14.79 -15.29 -1.72
N THR A 11 -14.66 -15.11 -3.03
CA THR A 11 -14.12 -13.94 -3.69
C THR A 11 -15.19 -12.86 -3.57
N SER A 12 -15.28 -12.37 -2.34
CA SER A 12 -16.11 -11.30 -1.82
C SER A 12 -16.27 -10.20 -2.88
N GLN A 13 -17.53 -9.92 -3.25
CA GLN A 13 -17.89 -8.69 -3.94
C GLN A 13 -17.40 -7.51 -3.11
N ARG A 14 -16.18 -7.03 -3.39
CA ARG A 14 -15.68 -5.78 -2.82
C ARG A 14 -16.73 -4.70 -3.09
N SER A 15 -17.12 -3.98 -2.05
CA SER A 15 -18.14 -2.94 -2.13
C SER A 15 -17.79 -1.94 -3.24
N LEU A 16 -18.82 -1.33 -3.84
CA LEU A 16 -18.62 -0.30 -4.86
C LEU A 16 -17.66 0.80 -4.36
N ALA A 17 -17.79 1.17 -3.07
CA ALA A 17 -16.90 2.12 -2.40
C ALA A 17 -15.42 1.71 -2.47
N TYR A 18 -15.08 0.44 -2.20
CA TYR A 18 -13.70 -0.03 -2.27
C TYR A 18 -13.16 -0.04 -3.71
N LYS A 19 -13.99 -0.41 -4.70
CA LYS A 19 -13.59 -0.35 -6.11
C LYS A 19 -13.33 1.10 -6.55
N THR A 20 -14.20 2.02 -6.16
CA THR A 20 -14.04 3.46 -6.43
C THR A 20 -12.79 4.00 -5.75
N PHE A 21 -12.52 3.62 -4.50
CA PHE A 21 -11.29 3.99 -3.80
C PHE A 21 -10.05 3.55 -4.58
N LEU A 22 -9.95 2.26 -4.96
CA LEU A 22 -8.79 1.75 -5.71
C LEU A 22 -8.59 2.45 -7.06
N ALA A 23 -9.68 2.79 -7.75
CA ALA A 23 -9.61 3.49 -9.03
C ALA A 23 -9.06 4.92 -8.90
N ARG A 24 -9.35 5.59 -7.78
CA ARG A 24 -9.01 7.01 -7.56
C ARG A 24 -7.85 7.23 -6.61
N GLU A 25 -7.35 6.19 -5.97
CA GLU A 25 -6.31 6.25 -4.94
C GLU A 25 -5.05 7.01 -5.40
N SER A 26 -4.69 6.87 -6.67
CA SER A 26 -3.55 7.56 -7.30
C SER A 26 -3.75 9.08 -7.48
N GLU A 27 -5.00 9.55 -7.49
CA GLU A 27 -5.33 10.99 -7.50
C GLU A 27 -4.87 11.63 -6.19
N PHE A 28 -4.98 10.91 -5.08
CA PHE A 28 -4.77 11.41 -3.72
C PHE A 28 -3.42 10.99 -3.12
N ARG A 29 -2.86 9.84 -3.52
CA ARG A 29 -1.53 9.40 -3.07
C ARG A 29 -0.47 10.35 -3.62
N GLY A 30 0.26 10.99 -2.71
CA GLY A 30 1.43 11.81 -3.03
C GLY A 30 2.68 10.95 -3.15
N LYS A 31 3.51 10.91 -2.10
CA LYS A 31 4.78 10.17 -2.08
C LYS A 31 4.68 8.95 -1.19
N TYR A 32 5.35 7.86 -1.55
CA TYR A 32 5.64 6.78 -0.61
C TYR A 32 6.80 7.21 0.28
N VAL A 33 6.71 6.92 1.57
CA VAL A 33 7.71 7.31 2.57
C VAL A 33 8.16 6.06 3.31
N VAL A 34 9.48 5.86 3.40
CA VAL A 34 10.10 4.81 4.20
C VAL A 34 10.95 5.48 5.27
N ILE A 35 10.65 5.22 6.53
CA ILE A 35 11.32 5.79 7.70
C ILE A 35 12.10 4.69 8.42
N VAL A 36 13.36 4.96 8.75
CA VAL A 36 14.22 4.05 9.52
C VAL A 36 15.10 4.85 10.48
N GLY A 37 14.80 4.76 11.78
CA GLY A 37 15.39 5.67 12.77
C GLY A 37 15.10 7.12 12.41
N THR A 38 16.14 7.95 12.29
CA THR A 38 16.04 9.37 11.92
C THR A 38 16.11 9.62 10.41
N ARG A 39 16.19 8.58 9.57
CA ARG A 39 16.29 8.71 8.12
C ARG A 39 14.94 8.54 7.45
N VAL A 40 14.64 9.44 6.53
CA VAL A 40 13.41 9.43 5.72
C VAL A 40 13.80 9.31 4.25
N PHE A 41 13.21 8.33 3.58
CA PHE A 41 13.38 8.10 2.15
C PHE A 41 12.03 8.20 1.45
N THR A 42 12.00 8.72 0.23
CA THR A 42 10.75 8.88 -0.52
C THR A 42 10.80 8.24 -1.91
N ALA A 43 9.66 7.78 -2.39
CA ALA A 43 9.46 7.26 -3.74
C ALA A 43 8.16 7.79 -4.36
N LYS A 44 8.08 7.89 -5.69
CA LYS A 44 6.88 8.40 -6.38
C LYS A 44 5.88 7.28 -6.70
N THR A 45 6.34 6.04 -6.84
CA THR A 45 5.49 4.90 -7.22
C THR A 45 5.65 3.74 -6.24
N GLY A 46 4.64 2.87 -6.15
CA GLY A 46 4.68 1.68 -5.29
C GLY A 46 5.83 0.72 -5.66
N ALA A 47 6.14 0.59 -6.96
CA ALA A 47 7.27 -0.20 -7.43
C ALA A 47 8.62 0.36 -6.95
N GLN A 48 8.79 1.69 -7.01
CA GLN A 48 9.98 2.35 -6.46
C GLN A 48 10.04 2.20 -4.94
N ALA A 49 8.91 2.32 -4.25
CA ALA A 49 8.81 2.13 -2.80
C ALA A 49 9.21 0.72 -2.37
N SER A 50 8.79 -0.31 -3.11
CA SER A 50 9.17 -1.71 -2.85
C SER A 50 10.69 -1.93 -3.01
N ARG A 51 11.28 -1.39 -4.08
CA ARG A 51 12.74 -1.44 -4.28
C ARG A 51 13.48 -0.67 -3.19
N LEU A 52 12.98 0.50 -2.81
CA LEU A 52 13.53 1.34 -1.74
C LEU A 52 13.48 0.61 -0.39
N LEU A 53 12.35 0.00 -0.04
CA LEU A 53 12.19 -0.78 1.18
C LEU A 53 13.18 -1.95 1.23
N THR A 54 13.36 -2.66 0.11
CA THR A 54 14.37 -3.73 0.00
C THR A 54 15.78 -3.20 0.26
N LYS A 55 16.15 -2.05 -0.32
CA LYS A 55 17.46 -1.42 -0.08
C LYS A 55 17.63 -0.98 1.37
N VAL A 56 16.60 -0.36 1.97
CA VAL A 56 16.60 0.07 3.37
C VAL A 56 16.81 -1.12 4.30
N ARG A 57 16.10 -2.24 4.12
CA ARG A 57 16.29 -3.44 4.94
C ARG A 57 17.71 -4.00 4.88
N LYS A 58 18.35 -3.95 3.71
CA LYS A 58 19.76 -4.37 3.53
C LYS A 58 20.75 -3.42 4.20
N ASN A 59 20.51 -2.12 4.10
CA ASN A 59 21.45 -1.09 4.58
C ASN A 59 21.33 -0.81 6.09
N PHE A 60 20.21 -1.19 6.70
CA PHE A 60 19.96 -1.02 8.14
C PHE A 60 19.55 -2.34 8.78
N PRO A 61 20.44 -3.35 8.81
CA PRO A 61 20.15 -4.62 9.44
C PRO A 61 19.81 -4.40 10.93
N GLY A 62 18.78 -5.09 11.42
CA GLY A 62 18.31 -4.97 12.80
C GLY A 62 17.38 -3.78 13.10
N LYS A 63 17.09 -2.92 12.12
CA LYS A 63 16.06 -1.88 12.25
C LYS A 63 14.81 -2.24 11.47
N THR A 64 13.64 -2.00 12.06
CA THR A 64 12.35 -2.19 11.39
C THR A 64 11.94 -0.90 10.68
N PRO A 65 11.95 -0.85 9.33
CA PRO A 65 11.50 0.32 8.61
C PRO A 65 9.97 0.45 8.65
N LEU A 66 9.48 1.67 8.85
CA LEU A 66 8.07 2.02 8.66
C LEU A 66 7.86 2.45 7.21
N ALA A 67 6.89 1.84 6.53
CA ALA A 67 6.47 2.24 5.19
C ALA A 67 5.07 2.85 5.27
N THR A 68 4.92 4.07 4.76
CA THR A 68 3.66 4.81 4.70
C THR A 68 3.58 5.60 3.39
N PHE A 69 2.54 6.38 3.20
CA PHE A 69 2.45 7.36 2.13
C PHE A 69 2.08 8.73 2.70
N TRP A 70 2.60 9.77 2.04
CA TRP A 70 2.27 11.16 2.28
C TRP A 70 1.28 11.60 1.19
N PRO A 71 0.07 12.06 1.53
CA PRO A 71 -0.92 12.53 0.57
C PRO A 71 -0.43 13.73 -0.25
N LYS A 72 -1.08 14.02 -1.38
CA LYS A 72 -0.86 15.30 -2.07
C LYS A 72 -1.34 16.45 -1.20
N GLU A 73 -0.76 17.63 -1.41
CA GLU A 73 -1.22 18.85 -0.76
C GLU A 73 -2.73 19.06 -1.01
N GLY A 74 -3.44 19.54 0.01
CA GLY A 74 -4.90 19.70 -0.04
C GLY A 74 -5.71 18.40 0.05
N THR A 75 -5.07 17.23 0.24
CA THR A 75 -5.78 15.95 0.42
C THR A 75 -6.08 15.69 1.89
N LEU A 76 -7.36 15.50 2.22
CA LEU A 76 -7.82 15.04 3.54
C LEU A 76 -8.02 13.52 3.53
N ILE A 77 -7.37 12.80 4.44
CA ILE A 77 -7.69 11.39 4.72
C ILE A 77 -8.71 11.36 5.85
N LEU A 78 -9.91 10.87 5.56
CA LEU A 78 -10.92 10.56 6.57
C LEU A 78 -10.86 9.06 6.87
N TRP A 79 -10.64 8.72 8.14
CA TRP A 79 -10.73 7.34 8.63
C TRP A 79 -12.11 7.17 9.29
N GLN A 80 -12.88 6.19 8.83
CA GLN A 80 -14.15 5.77 9.44
C GLN A 80 -13.98 4.39 10.08
#